data_AF-A0A8U0I133-F1
#
_entry.id   AF-A0A8U0I133-F1
#
_cell.length_a   1.000
_cell.length_b   1.000
_cell.length_c   1.000
_cell.angle_alpha   90.00
_cell.angle_beta   90.00
_cell.angle_gamma   90.00
#
_symmetry.space_group_name_H-M   'P 1'
#
loop_
_entity.id
_entity.type
_entity.pdbx_description
1 polymer ?
#
loop_
_entity_poly.entity_id
_entity_poly.type
_entity_poly.pdbx_seq_one_letter_code
_entity_poly.pdbx_strand_id
1 'polypeptide(L)'
;MLYGELFVSALKGWRLFKVETANDGENDEFSPEKRLEAPNTHLIKAGIATIPDMYTLQECVAYENTHQNRIQILRRLKRRAEEIRLERA
;
A
#
# COMPACT_ATOMS: atom_id res chain seq x y z
N MET A 1 -8.14 -20.30 -9.98
CA MET A 1 -8.30 -19.25 -8.95
C MET A 1 -7.59 -19.65 -7.65
N LEU A 2 -6.27 -19.89 -7.64
CA LEU A 2 -5.55 -20.38 -6.44
C LEU A 2 -4.25 -19.62 -6.12
N TYR A 3 -3.81 -18.68 -6.95
CA TYR A 3 -2.61 -17.87 -6.68
C TYR A 3 -2.90 -16.55 -5.93
N GLY A 4 -4.16 -16.11 -5.86
CA GLY A 4 -4.55 -14.90 -5.13
C GLY A 4 -4.60 -15.09 -3.62
N GLU A 5 -5.11 -16.22 -3.13
CA GLU A 5 -5.29 -16.47 -1.69
C GLU A 5 -3.97 -16.67 -0.93
N LEU A 6 -2.96 -17.26 -1.58
CA LEU A 6 -1.64 -17.44 -0.99
C LEU A 6 -0.88 -16.10 -0.89
N PHE A 7 -1.03 -15.20 -1.86
CA PHE A 7 -0.41 -13.88 -1.83
C PHE A 7 -1.10 -12.95 -0.81
N VAL A 8 -2.43 -12.99 -0.74
CA VAL A 8 -3.20 -12.31 0.31
C VAL A 8 -2.88 -12.89 1.69
N SER A 9 -2.61 -14.20 1.82
CA SER A 9 -2.21 -14.82 3.10
C SER A 9 -0.78 -14.48 3.53
N ALA A 10 0.16 -14.28 2.60
CA ALA A 10 1.48 -13.74 2.93
C ALA A 10 1.39 -12.28 3.43
N LEU A 11 0.42 -11.50 2.93
CA LEU A 11 0.09 -10.16 3.45
C LEU A 11 -0.74 -10.21 4.74
N LYS A 12 -1.46 -11.31 5.05
CA LYS A 12 -2.14 -11.47 6.36
C LYS A 12 -1.13 -11.42 7.53
N GLY A 13 0.12 -11.82 7.31
CA GLY A 13 1.21 -11.62 8.27
C GLY A 13 1.46 -10.15 8.60
N TRP A 14 1.16 -9.22 7.69
CA TRP A 14 1.24 -7.77 7.93
C TRP A 14 0.00 -7.20 8.64
N ARG A 15 -1.13 -7.92 8.64
CA ARG A 15 -2.40 -7.51 9.29
C ARG A 15 -2.33 -7.55 10.83
N LEU A 16 -1.32 -8.20 11.42
CA LEU A 16 -1.15 -8.32 12.88
C LEU A 16 -0.24 -7.25 13.50
N PHE A 17 0.31 -6.32 12.71
CA PHE A 17 1.14 -5.23 13.25
C PHE A 17 0.24 -4.11 13.76
N LYS A 18 0.13 -4.02 15.09
CA LYS A 18 -0.69 -3.05 15.82
C LYS A 18 -0.27 -1.62 15.47
N VAL A 19 -1.22 -0.85 14.94
CA VAL A 19 -1.10 0.60 14.71
C VAL A 19 -1.00 1.30 16.06
N GLU A 20 0.15 1.90 16.36
CA GLU A 20 0.25 2.99 17.32
C GLU A 20 0.04 4.29 16.53
N THR A 21 -1.11 4.91 16.74
CA THR A 21 -1.53 6.13 16.05
C THR A 21 -0.75 7.33 16.58
N ALA A 22 0.05 7.94 15.73
CA ALA A 22 0.48 9.33 15.92
C ALA A 22 0.80 9.96 14.56
N ASN A 23 -0.20 10.56 13.92
CA ASN A 23 -0.29 12.00 13.70
C ASN A 23 -1.54 12.33 12.88
N ASP A 24 -2.27 13.34 13.34
CA ASP A 24 -3.49 13.90 12.79
C ASP A 24 -3.10 14.97 11.77
N GLY A 25 -3.56 14.85 10.52
CA GLY A 25 -3.24 15.81 9.48
C GLY A 25 -3.52 15.30 8.06
N GLU A 26 -4.78 15.46 7.65
CA GLU A 26 -5.25 15.59 6.26
C GLU A 26 -4.23 15.27 5.15
N ASN A 27 -4.03 13.99 4.83
CA ASN A 27 -3.40 13.55 3.57
C ASN A 27 -4.47 13.18 2.53
N ASP A 28 -5.61 13.89 2.54
CA ASP A 28 -6.71 13.68 1.58
C ASP A 28 -6.31 14.05 0.14
N GLU A 29 -5.25 14.86 -0.01
CA GLU A 29 -4.70 15.22 -1.32
C GLU A 29 -4.25 13.97 -2.10
N PHE A 30 -3.79 12.94 -1.38
CA PHE A 30 -3.47 11.64 -1.94
C PHE A 30 -4.15 10.53 -1.13
N SER A 31 -5.45 10.34 -1.31
CA SER A 31 -6.14 9.15 -0.78
C SER A 31 -5.68 7.86 -1.51
N PRO A 32 -5.91 6.66 -0.95
CA PRO A 32 -5.63 5.39 -1.62
C PRO A 32 -6.25 5.29 -3.01
N GLU A 33 -7.50 5.74 -3.17
CA GLU A 33 -8.21 5.81 -4.45
C GLU A 33 -7.45 6.66 -5.46
N LYS A 34 -7.09 7.91 -5.11
CA LYS A 34 -6.35 8.81 -6.01
C LYS A 34 -5.01 8.24 -6.44
N ARG A 35 -4.31 7.51 -5.56
CA ARG A 35 -3.02 6.88 -5.88
C ARG A 35 -3.18 5.67 -6.79
N LEU A 36 -4.17 4.82 -6.52
CA LEU A 36 -4.25 3.47 -7.10
C LEU A 36 -5.19 3.38 -8.31
N GLU A 37 -6.11 4.32 -8.49
CA GLU A 37 -7.05 4.35 -9.62
C GLU A 37 -6.66 5.33 -10.72
N ALA A 38 -5.48 5.94 -10.63
CA ALA A 38 -5.02 6.87 -11.65
C ALA A 38 -5.03 6.20 -13.05
N PRO A 39 -5.56 6.88 -14.09
CA PRO A 39 -5.77 6.26 -15.41
C PRO A 39 -4.45 5.88 -16.09
N ASN A 40 -3.35 6.52 -15.69
CA ASN A 40 -2.01 6.20 -16.17
C ASN A 40 -1.26 5.36 -15.15
N THR A 41 -0.83 4.17 -15.57
CA THR A 41 -0.01 3.27 -14.75
C THR A 41 1.29 3.89 -14.27
N HIS A 42 1.84 4.89 -14.98
CA HIS A 42 3.00 5.66 -14.51
C HIS A 42 2.67 6.52 -13.29
N LEU A 43 1.48 7.10 -13.23
CA LEU A 43 1.02 7.87 -12.08
C LEU A 43 0.78 6.97 -10.87
N ILE A 44 0.24 5.77 -11.07
CA ILE A 44 0.13 4.78 -9.97
C ILE A 44 1.52 4.43 -9.43
N LYS A 45 2.50 4.18 -10.31
CA LYS A 45 3.88 3.89 -9.89
C LYS A 45 4.49 5.05 -9.12
N ALA A 46 4.33 6.28 -9.61
CA ALA A 46 4.82 7.48 -8.96
C ALA A 46 4.15 7.67 -7.58
N GLY A 47 2.83 7.56 -7.53
CA GLY A 47 2.05 7.69 -6.30
C GLY A 47 2.42 6.66 -5.23
N ILE A 48 2.76 5.41 -5.62
CA ILE A 48 3.29 4.41 -4.68
C ILE A 48 4.71 4.77 -4.21
N ALA A 49 5.58 5.23 -5.12
CA ALA A 49 6.96 5.57 -4.78
C ALA A 49 7.06 6.77 -3.84
N THR A 50 6.10 7.71 -3.89
CA THR A 50 6.08 8.90 -3.03
C THR A 50 5.37 8.69 -1.70
N ILE A 51 4.91 7.47 -1.37
CA ILE A 51 4.30 7.18 -0.06
C ILE A 51 5.36 7.42 1.04
N PRO A 52 5.10 8.32 2.01
CA PRO A 52 6.11 8.76 2.96
C PRO A 52 6.24 7.85 4.19
N ASP A 53 5.21 7.06 4.50
CA ASP A 53 5.18 6.26 5.72
C ASP A 53 4.39 4.96 5.57
N MET A 54 4.55 4.11 6.58
CA MET A 54 3.95 2.78 6.62
C MET A 54 2.43 2.81 6.81
N TYR A 55 1.89 3.84 7.48
CA TYR A 55 0.45 3.97 7.73
C TYR A 55 -0.30 4.20 6.41
N THR A 56 0.11 5.20 5.62
CA THR A 56 -0.46 5.46 4.29
C THR A 56 -0.28 4.28 3.34
N LEU A 57 0.84 3.55 3.45
CA LEU A 57 1.08 2.35 2.67
C LEU A 57 0.08 1.23 3.01
N GLN A 58 -0.22 1.03 4.29
CA GLN A 58 -1.21 0.06 4.74
C GLN A 58 -2.62 0.39 4.26
N GLU A 59 -3.02 1.66 4.27
CA GLU A 59 -4.30 2.09 3.70
C GLU A 59 -4.40 1.74 2.21
N CYS A 60 -3.31 1.98 1.46
CA CYS A 60 -3.23 1.59 0.05
C CYS A 60 -3.34 0.06 -0.15
N VAL A 61 -2.73 -0.74 0.72
CA VAL A 61 -2.84 -2.21 0.68
C VAL A 61 -4.26 -2.67 1.01
N ALA A 62 -4.89 -2.08 2.03
CA ALA A 62 -6.26 -2.43 2.41
C ALA A 62 -7.25 -2.11 1.28
N TYR A 63 -7.13 -0.91 0.70
CA TYR A 63 -7.93 -0.48 -0.45
C TYR A 63 -7.74 -1.42 -1.65
N GLU A 64 -6.49 -1.70 -2.06
CA GLU A 64 -6.23 -2.57 -3.20
C GLU A 64 -6.81 -3.98 -2.99
N ASN A 65 -6.70 -4.53 -1.78
CA ASN A 65 -7.22 -5.87 -1.48
C ASN A 65 -8.75 -5.96 -1.54
N THR A 66 -9.48 -4.87 -1.27
CA THR A 66 -10.95 -4.85 -1.30
C THR A 66 -11.53 -4.37 -2.64
N HIS A 67 -10.72 -3.73 -3.48
CA HIS A 67 -11.17 -3.15 -4.76
C HIS A 67 -10.85 -4.05 -5.96
N GLN A 68 -9.62 -3.99 -6.46
CA GLN A 68 -9.24 -4.67 -7.71
C GLN A 68 -8.28 -5.86 -7.49
N ASN A 69 -7.67 -5.95 -6.30
CA ASN A 69 -6.71 -6.98 -5.90
C ASN A 69 -5.63 -7.27 -6.95
N ARG A 70 -5.09 -6.21 -7.56
CA ARG A 70 -4.09 -6.29 -8.62
C ARG A 70 -2.75 -6.67 -8.02
N ILE A 71 -2.32 -7.91 -8.32
CA ILE A 71 -1.06 -8.47 -7.82
C ILE A 71 0.15 -7.57 -8.13
N GLN A 72 0.18 -6.93 -9.31
CA GLN A 72 1.28 -6.04 -9.69
C GLN A 72 1.36 -4.78 -8.80
N ILE A 73 0.22 -4.25 -8.36
CA ILE A 73 0.16 -3.11 -7.45
C ILE A 73 0.61 -3.52 -6.06
N LEU A 74 0.09 -4.64 -5.53
CA LEU A 74 0.49 -5.13 -4.22
C LEU A 74 1.97 -5.48 -4.12
N ARG A 75 2.59 -6.00 -5.19
CA ARG A 75 4.06 -6.21 -5.24
C ARG A 75 4.85 -4.91 -5.14
N ARG A 76 4.35 -3.82 -5.74
CA ARG A 76 4.98 -2.50 -5.65
C ARG A 76 4.82 -1.90 -4.27
N LEU A 77 3.63 -2.00 -3.67
CA LEU A 77 3.38 -1.62 -2.28
C LEU A 77 4.29 -2.39 -1.33
N LYS A 78 4.49 -3.70 -1.57
CA LYS A 78 5.43 -4.49 -0.77
C LYS A 78 6.86 -3.94 -0.84
N ARG A 79 7.35 -3.64 -2.05
CA ARG A 79 8.69 -3.08 -2.24
C ARG A 79 8.84 -1.73 -1.53
N ARG A 80 7.86 -0.83 -1.68
CA ARG A 80 7.91 0.48 -1.00
C ARG A 80 7.95 0.31 0.53
N ALA A 81 7.26 -0.69 1.08
CA ALA A 81 7.32 -0.97 2.51
C ALA A 81 8.72 -1.41 2.97
N GLU A 82 9.46 -2.13 2.13
CA GLU A 82 10.85 -2.51 2.39
C GLU A 82 11.77 -1.28 2.33
N GLU A 83 11.57 -0.40 1.34
CA GLU A 83 12.32 0.87 1.21
C GLU A 83 12.12 1.78 2.43
N ILE A 84 10.88 2.02 2.87
CA ILE A 84 10.59 2.85 4.05
C ILE A 84 11.24 2.28 5.31
N ARG A 85 11.33 0.95 5.45
CA ARG A 85 12.01 0.31 6.58
C ARG A 85 13.52 0.50 6.53
N LEU A 86 14.12 0.47 5.35
CA LEU A 86 15.55 0.72 5.15
C LEU A 86 15.89 2.20 5.36
N GLU A 87 15.03 3.12 4.93
CA GLU A 87 15.20 4.57 5.13
C GLU A 87 15.13 4.99 6.61
N ARG A 88 14.46 4.19 7.45
CA ARG A 88 14.26 4.43 8.89
C ARG A 88 15.17 3.61 9.81
N ALA A 89 16.04 2.76 9.24
CA ALA A 89 16.99 1.93 9.98
C ALA A 89 18.31 2.67 10.21
#